data_AF-A0A0K0VL37-F1
#
_entry.id   AF-A0A0K0VL37-F1
#
_cell.length_a   1.000
_cell.length_b   1.000
_cell.length_c   1.000
_cell.angle_alpha   90.00
_cell.angle_beta   90.00
_cell.angle_gamma   90.00
#
_symmetry.space_group_name_H-M   'P 1'
#
loop_
_entity.id
_entity.type
_entity.pdbx_description
1 polymer ?
#
loop_
_entity_poly.entity_id
_entity_poly.type
_entity_poly.pdbx_seq_one_letter_code
_entity_poly.pdbx_strand_id
1 'polypeptide(L)'
;MASKRIGMRCSRIKNVACILLICMQASSLSANEFFHQRYRGWLWFEEREQQKINEEIQQELEKAKKQEQERAIARAEVEAFSKELDDLKYMMIRYPENLDHVYAYKKKEAEMLDSALKLDHSYRVVNLLHPNDVNHKENPVNLYGRKIHQQEEQKAKEEKIAELANKIELFFVFSSDCPYSLQVAPVVSQFAQKYKIETEALSTNGEKSQYFKTHFNQELINMLGIESVPSLILVTKDGKTRFEIARGALSFSELEEKMLLAHEILKDQELISKLAAEQGANSNTRFKND
;
A
#
# COMPACT_ATOMS: atom_id res chain seq x y z
N MET A 1 88.26 7.74 -45.33
CA MET A 1 87.78 7.11 -46.59
C MET A 1 88.04 5.61 -46.49
N ALA A 2 87.11 4.87 -45.88
CA ALA A 2 87.26 3.44 -45.65
C ALA A 2 85.92 2.75 -45.80
N SER A 3 85.99 1.65 -46.54
CA SER A 3 85.18 0.45 -46.42
C SER A 3 83.68 0.58 -46.70
N LYS A 4 83.36 0.48 -47.99
CA LYS A 4 82.14 -0.19 -48.47
C LYS A 4 82.49 -1.67 -48.66
N ARG A 5 81.90 -2.56 -47.86
CA ARG A 5 81.17 -3.78 -48.29
C ARG A 5 80.93 -4.70 -47.08
N ILE A 6 79.81 -5.41 -47.18
CA ILE A 6 79.36 -6.56 -46.37
C ILE A 6 78.52 -6.15 -45.15
N GLY A 7 77.21 -6.42 -45.26
CA GLY A 7 76.26 -6.22 -44.16
C GLY A 7 74.77 -6.26 -44.55
N MET A 8 74.41 -6.47 -45.82
CA MET A 8 73.00 -6.43 -46.28
C MET A 8 72.25 -7.78 -46.23
N ARG A 9 72.76 -8.79 -45.51
CA ARG A 9 72.06 -10.09 -45.38
C ARG A 9 71.27 -10.31 -44.09
N CYS A 10 71.41 -9.46 -43.06
CA CYS A 10 70.85 -9.78 -41.73
C CYS A 10 69.53 -9.06 -41.36
N SER A 11 69.16 -7.95 -42.02
CA SER A 11 67.94 -7.19 -41.68
C SER A 11 66.67 -7.70 -42.39
N ARG A 12 66.78 -8.15 -43.66
CA ARG A 12 65.66 -8.76 -44.38
C ARG A 12 65.19 -10.08 -43.74
N ILE A 13 66.08 -10.82 -43.09
CA ILE A 13 65.75 -12.10 -42.45
C ILE A 13 64.94 -11.90 -41.16
N LYS A 14 65.20 -10.83 -40.39
CA LYS A 14 64.44 -10.52 -39.15
C LYS A 14 63.02 -10.02 -39.43
N ASN A 15 62.83 -9.18 -40.45
CA ASN A 15 61.49 -8.71 -40.83
C ASN A 15 60.66 -9.79 -41.52
N VAL A 16 61.29 -10.68 -42.30
CA VAL A 16 60.60 -11.85 -42.86
C VAL A 16 60.23 -12.84 -41.75
N ALA A 17 61.10 -13.05 -40.75
CA ALA A 17 60.80 -13.91 -39.61
C ALA A 17 59.63 -13.38 -38.74
N CYS A 18 59.54 -12.08 -38.49
CA CYS A 18 58.40 -11.50 -37.74
C CYS A 18 57.08 -11.57 -38.52
N ILE A 19 57.08 -11.38 -39.84
CA ILE A 19 55.87 -11.53 -40.67
C ILE A 19 55.41 -13.00 -40.69
N LEU A 20 56.36 -13.95 -40.80
CA LEU A 20 56.05 -15.39 -40.70
C LEU A 20 55.49 -15.79 -39.32
N LEU A 21 55.99 -15.18 -38.23
CA LEU A 21 55.54 -15.50 -36.88
C LEU A 21 54.14 -14.95 -36.56
N ILE A 22 53.75 -13.82 -37.15
CA ILE A 22 52.39 -13.26 -37.03
C ILE A 22 51.41 -14.04 -37.92
N CYS A 23 51.83 -14.48 -39.11
CA CYS A 23 50.99 -15.33 -39.96
C CYS A 23 50.73 -16.73 -39.37
N MET A 24 51.68 -17.32 -38.62
CA MET A 24 51.48 -18.64 -38.00
C MET A 24 50.49 -18.64 -36.82
N GLN A 25 50.32 -17.52 -36.11
CA GLN A 25 49.41 -17.44 -34.94
C GLN A 25 47.95 -17.15 -35.32
N ALA A 26 47.71 -16.52 -36.48
CA ALA A 26 46.35 -16.27 -36.98
C ALA A 26 45.69 -17.53 -37.55
N SER A 27 46.48 -18.51 -38.00
CA SER A 27 45.96 -19.75 -38.59
C SER A 27 45.37 -20.72 -37.57
N SER A 28 45.81 -20.71 -36.30
CA SER A 28 45.45 -21.74 -35.32
C SER A 28 44.14 -21.49 -34.57
N LEU A 29 43.69 -20.23 -34.43
CA LEU A 29 42.47 -19.92 -33.65
C LEU A 29 41.19 -19.96 -34.50
N SER A 30 41.23 -19.52 -35.76
CA SER A 30 40.11 -19.67 -36.71
C SER A 30 39.97 -21.11 -37.22
N ALA A 31 41.09 -21.84 -37.29
CA ALA A 31 41.11 -23.25 -37.65
C ALA A 31 40.28 -24.10 -36.69
N ASN A 32 40.37 -23.90 -35.37
CA ASN A 32 39.81 -24.86 -34.44
C ASN A 32 38.27 -24.91 -34.47
N GLU A 33 37.56 -23.78 -34.47
CA GLU A 33 36.09 -23.78 -34.63
C GLU A 33 35.64 -24.27 -36.00
N PHE A 34 36.35 -23.89 -37.07
CA PHE A 34 36.04 -24.33 -38.43
C PHE A 34 36.26 -25.84 -38.62
N PHE A 35 37.34 -26.40 -38.07
CA PHE A 35 37.64 -27.83 -38.17
C PHE A 35 36.81 -28.71 -37.21
N HIS A 36 36.23 -28.14 -36.15
CA HIS A 36 35.23 -28.83 -35.32
C HIS A 36 33.84 -28.96 -35.99
N GLN A 37 33.59 -28.24 -37.10
CA GLN A 37 32.36 -28.37 -37.90
C GLN A 37 32.44 -29.47 -38.98
N ARG A 38 33.53 -30.25 -39.05
CA ARG A 38 33.82 -31.27 -40.10
C ARG A 38 32.76 -32.36 -40.30
N TYR A 39 31.83 -32.55 -39.36
CA TYR A 39 30.76 -33.55 -39.45
C TYR A 39 29.36 -32.94 -39.67
N ARG A 40 29.25 -31.63 -39.92
CA ARG A 40 27.99 -31.02 -40.36
C ARG A 40 27.85 -31.17 -41.87
N GLY A 41 26.73 -31.74 -42.31
CA GLY A 41 26.36 -31.84 -43.73
C GLY A 41 26.01 -30.47 -44.32
N TRP A 42 25.19 -30.43 -45.37
CA TRP A 42 24.76 -29.20 -46.06
C TRP A 42 24.24 -28.14 -45.06
N LEU A 43 25.08 -27.12 -44.78
CA LEU A 43 24.90 -26.02 -43.81
C LEU A 43 23.66 -25.14 -44.06
N TRP A 44 22.97 -25.31 -45.20
CA TRP A 44 21.81 -24.49 -45.55
C TRP A 44 20.63 -24.64 -44.57
N PHE A 45 20.58 -25.71 -43.75
CA PHE A 45 19.42 -25.98 -42.90
C PHE A 45 19.54 -25.24 -41.57
N GLU A 46 20.72 -25.30 -40.95
CA GLU A 46 21.02 -24.57 -39.71
C GLU A 46 21.06 -23.06 -39.97
N GLU A 47 21.63 -22.61 -41.10
CA GLU A 47 21.57 -21.19 -41.51
C GLU A 47 20.13 -20.73 -41.74
N ARG A 48 19.26 -21.58 -42.32
CA ARG A 48 17.83 -21.26 -42.48
C ARG A 48 17.09 -21.19 -41.15
N GLU A 49 17.41 -22.04 -40.19
CA GLU A 49 16.82 -21.97 -38.84
C GLU A 49 17.29 -20.72 -38.10
N GLN A 50 18.57 -20.37 -38.18
CA GLN A 50 19.09 -19.12 -37.60
C GLN A 50 18.52 -17.88 -38.29
N GLN A 51 18.33 -17.90 -39.60
CA GLN A 51 17.66 -16.83 -40.35
C GLN A 51 16.21 -16.67 -39.90
N LYS A 52 15.45 -17.76 -39.75
CA LYS A 52 14.08 -17.71 -39.24
C LYS A 52 14.00 -17.13 -37.82
N ILE A 53 14.90 -17.55 -36.92
CA ILE A 53 14.96 -17.02 -35.56
C ILE A 53 15.28 -15.51 -35.58
N ASN A 54 16.23 -15.08 -36.41
CA ASN A 54 16.58 -13.67 -36.53
C ASN A 54 15.42 -12.85 -37.15
N GLU A 55 14.72 -13.40 -38.13
CA GLU A 55 13.53 -12.79 -38.75
C GLU A 55 12.36 -12.67 -37.75
N GLU A 56 12.11 -13.70 -36.94
CA GLU A 56 11.11 -13.70 -35.87
C GLU A 56 11.43 -12.64 -34.80
N ILE A 57 12.70 -12.57 -34.37
CA ILE A 57 13.18 -11.53 -33.44
C ILE A 57 13.03 -10.14 -34.05
N GLN A 58 13.37 -9.95 -35.33
CA GLN A 58 13.18 -8.68 -36.03
C GLN A 58 11.70 -8.28 -36.10
N GLN A 59 10.81 -9.23 -36.39
CA GLN A 59 9.37 -8.99 -36.42
C GLN A 59 8.80 -8.63 -35.04
N GLU A 60 9.26 -9.27 -33.96
CA GLU A 60 8.87 -8.89 -32.60
C GLU A 60 9.38 -7.51 -32.21
N LEU A 61 10.63 -7.18 -32.56
CA LEU A 61 11.22 -5.85 -32.33
C LEU A 61 10.48 -4.76 -33.10
N GLU A 62 10.06 -5.01 -34.34
CA GLU A 62 9.26 -4.09 -35.14
C GLU A 62 7.86 -3.90 -34.56
N LYS A 63 7.20 -4.97 -34.10
CA LYS A 63 5.91 -4.90 -33.40
C LYS A 63 6.02 -4.09 -32.10
N ALA A 64 7.07 -4.32 -31.31
CA ALA A 64 7.32 -3.59 -30.08
C ALA A 64 7.56 -2.09 -30.32
N LYS A 65 8.35 -1.73 -31.34
CA LYS A 65 8.57 -0.34 -31.75
C LYS A 65 7.29 0.34 -32.22
N LYS A 66 6.46 -0.37 -33.00
CA LYS A 66 5.16 0.15 -33.44
C LYS A 66 4.23 0.43 -32.25
N GLN A 67 4.16 -0.50 -31.29
CA GLN A 67 3.38 -0.32 -30.07
C GLN A 67 3.91 0.82 -29.19
N GLU A 68 5.23 1.03 -29.14
CA GLU A 68 5.83 2.15 -28.42
C GLU A 68 5.47 3.49 -29.05
N GLN A 69 5.55 3.60 -30.38
CA GLN A 69 5.13 4.79 -31.11
C GLN A 69 3.65 5.11 -30.90
N GLU A 70 2.78 4.10 -30.98
CA GLU A 70 1.35 4.25 -30.72
C GLU A 70 1.08 4.76 -29.30
N ARG A 71 1.76 4.19 -28.29
CA ARG A 71 1.66 4.66 -26.89
C ARG A 71 2.15 6.10 -26.73
N ALA A 72 3.20 6.51 -27.43
CA ALA A 72 3.72 7.87 -27.38
C ALA A 72 2.73 8.89 -27.97
N ILE A 73 2.09 8.54 -29.10
CA ILE A 73 1.06 9.38 -29.72
C ILE A 73 -0.15 9.52 -28.79
N ALA A 74 -0.69 8.40 -28.28
CA ALA A 74 -1.82 8.42 -27.35
C ALA A 74 -1.53 9.24 -26.09
N ARG A 75 -0.31 9.15 -25.54
CA ARG A 75 0.11 9.97 -24.41
C ARG A 75 0.08 11.46 -24.74
N ALA A 76 0.63 11.85 -25.88
CA ALA A 76 0.68 13.26 -26.28
C ALA A 76 -0.72 13.87 -26.46
N GLU A 77 -1.66 13.12 -27.02
CA GLU A 77 -3.06 13.54 -27.17
C GLU A 77 -3.75 13.78 -25.83
N VAL A 78 -3.61 12.83 -24.89
CA VAL A 78 -4.20 12.94 -23.54
C VAL A 78 -3.58 14.10 -22.75
N GLU A 79 -2.25 14.28 -22.82
CA GLU A 79 -1.58 15.39 -22.16
C GLU A 79 -2.01 16.76 -22.72
N ALA A 80 -2.20 16.86 -24.03
CA ALA A 80 -2.70 18.09 -24.66
C ALA A 80 -4.12 18.42 -24.16
N PHE A 81 -5.01 17.42 -24.12
CA PHE A 81 -6.37 17.59 -23.59
C PHE A 81 -6.36 18.01 -22.11
N SER A 82 -5.51 17.39 -21.28
CA SER A 82 -5.38 17.71 -19.86
C SER A 82 -4.96 19.17 -19.65
N LYS A 83 -3.98 19.65 -20.42
CA LYS A 83 -3.50 21.04 -20.33
C LYS A 83 -4.60 22.04 -20.68
N GLU A 84 -5.34 21.78 -21.76
CA GLU A 84 -6.46 22.64 -22.16
C GLU A 84 -7.55 22.72 -21.08
N LEU A 85 -7.89 21.57 -20.47
CA LEU A 85 -8.86 21.52 -19.39
C LEU A 85 -8.38 22.28 -18.14
N ASP A 86 -7.09 22.16 -17.80
CA ASP A 86 -6.49 22.89 -16.68
C ASP A 86 -6.47 24.41 -16.90
N ASP A 87 -6.14 24.87 -18.10
CA ASP A 87 -6.17 26.29 -18.46
C ASP A 87 -7.57 26.88 -18.31
N LEU A 88 -8.60 26.16 -18.80
CA LEU A 88 -9.99 26.55 -18.63
C LEU A 88 -10.42 26.55 -17.16
N LYS A 89 -9.97 25.57 -16.38
CA LYS A 89 -10.24 25.48 -14.94
C LYS A 89 -9.66 26.68 -14.19
N TYR A 90 -8.44 27.10 -14.51
CA TYR A 90 -7.82 28.27 -13.90
C TYR A 90 -8.60 29.56 -14.20
N MET A 91 -9.04 29.74 -15.45
CA MET A 91 -9.87 30.90 -15.82
C MET A 91 -11.21 30.91 -15.08
N MET A 92 -11.88 29.76 -15.00
CA MET A 92 -13.14 29.61 -14.27
C MET A 92 -12.98 29.93 -12.77
N ILE A 93 -11.97 29.38 -12.11
CA ILE A 93 -11.73 29.60 -10.67
C ILE A 93 -11.33 31.05 -10.39
N ARG A 94 -10.51 31.65 -11.26
CA ARG A 94 -10.03 33.01 -11.06
C ARG A 94 -11.10 34.06 -11.34
N TYR A 95 -11.95 33.83 -12.35
CA TYR A 95 -12.94 34.79 -12.84
C TYR A 95 -14.34 34.18 -12.94
N PRO A 96 -14.97 33.81 -11.81
CA PRO A 96 -16.27 33.13 -11.80
C PRO A 96 -17.45 34.03 -12.24
N GLU A 97 -17.29 35.36 -12.21
CA GLU A 97 -18.32 36.32 -12.62
C GLU A 97 -18.58 36.30 -14.13
N ASN A 98 -17.59 35.88 -14.93
CA ASN A 98 -17.74 35.75 -16.37
C ASN A 98 -18.30 34.36 -16.73
N LEU A 99 -19.57 34.32 -17.11
CA LEU A 99 -20.27 33.08 -17.47
C LEU A 99 -19.67 32.37 -18.68
N ASP A 100 -18.96 33.09 -19.57
CA ASP A 100 -18.31 32.47 -20.73
C ASP A 100 -17.17 31.53 -20.30
N HIS A 101 -16.42 31.88 -19.25
CA HIS A 101 -15.35 31.01 -18.72
C HIS A 101 -15.92 29.75 -18.08
N VAL A 102 -17.01 29.89 -17.32
CA VAL A 102 -17.73 28.76 -16.71
C VAL A 102 -18.30 27.86 -17.80
N TYR A 103 -18.90 28.43 -18.85
CA TYR A 103 -19.45 27.68 -19.96
C TYR A 103 -18.37 26.95 -20.77
N ALA A 104 -17.23 27.60 -21.04
CA ALA A 104 -16.11 26.99 -21.75
C ALA A 104 -15.55 25.78 -21.01
N TYR A 105 -15.33 25.89 -19.69
CA TYR A 105 -14.92 24.76 -18.86
C TYR A 105 -15.97 23.63 -18.87
N LYS A 106 -17.24 23.96 -18.62
CA LYS A 106 -18.34 22.98 -18.61
C LYS A 106 -18.46 22.21 -19.92
N LYS A 107 -18.24 22.89 -21.06
CA LYS A 107 -18.24 22.24 -22.37
C LYS A 107 -17.10 21.22 -22.50
N LYS A 108 -15.88 21.60 -22.07
CA LYS A 108 -14.72 20.70 -22.11
C LYS A 108 -14.85 19.52 -21.15
N GLU A 109 -15.42 19.77 -19.98
CA GLU A 109 -15.76 18.72 -18.99
C GLU A 109 -16.77 17.70 -19.57
N ALA A 110 -17.74 18.15 -20.37
CA ALA A 110 -18.67 17.24 -21.04
C ALA A 110 -17.96 16.32 -22.05
N GLU A 111 -16.95 16.80 -22.79
CA GLU A 111 -16.12 15.97 -23.69
C GLU A 111 -15.32 14.92 -22.91
N MET A 112 -14.77 15.30 -21.75
CA MET A 112 -14.08 14.38 -20.85
C MET A 112 -15.03 13.29 -20.34
N LEU A 113 -16.24 13.68 -19.94
CA LEU A 113 -17.26 12.76 -19.44
C LEU A 113 -17.71 11.77 -20.53
N ASP A 114 -17.94 12.22 -21.76
CA ASP A 114 -18.27 11.35 -22.89
C ASP A 114 -17.16 10.31 -23.15
N SER A 115 -15.89 10.75 -23.08
CA SER A 115 -14.74 9.86 -23.21
C SER A 115 -14.68 8.82 -22.08
N ALA A 116 -14.97 9.24 -20.85
CA ALA A 116 -15.03 8.35 -19.70
C ALA A 116 -16.13 7.28 -19.85
N LEU A 117 -17.30 7.65 -20.39
CA LEU A 117 -18.40 6.71 -20.64
C LEU A 117 -18.04 5.65 -21.70
N LYS A 118 -17.33 6.05 -22.77
CA LYS A 118 -16.83 5.11 -23.79
C LYS A 118 -15.78 4.15 -23.21
N LEU A 119 -14.89 4.65 -22.37
CA LEU A 119 -13.90 3.83 -21.67
C LEU A 119 -14.58 2.81 -20.74
N ASP A 120 -15.55 3.27 -19.94
CA ASP A 120 -16.33 2.44 -19.04
C ASP A 120 -17.10 1.32 -19.78
N HIS A 121 -17.70 1.62 -20.95
CA HIS A 121 -18.25 0.59 -21.81
C HIS A 121 -17.21 -0.44 -22.25
N SER A 122 -16.03 0.01 -22.69
CA SER A 122 -14.95 -0.86 -23.12
C SER A 122 -14.43 -1.75 -21.98
N TYR A 123 -14.30 -1.20 -20.77
CA TYR A 123 -13.96 -1.97 -19.57
C TYR A 123 -14.98 -3.05 -19.24
N ARG A 124 -16.29 -2.76 -19.36
CA ARG A 124 -17.32 -3.80 -19.18
C ARG A 124 -17.19 -4.94 -20.19
N VAL A 125 -16.90 -4.62 -21.46
CA VAL A 125 -16.68 -5.63 -22.49
C VAL A 125 -15.46 -6.48 -22.17
N VAL A 126 -14.33 -5.87 -21.79
CA VAL A 126 -13.12 -6.59 -21.38
C VAL A 126 -13.39 -7.48 -20.16
N ASN A 127 -14.06 -6.97 -19.13
CA ASN A 127 -14.43 -7.74 -17.95
C ASN A 127 -15.32 -8.94 -18.27
N LEU A 128 -16.20 -8.81 -19.27
CA LEU A 128 -17.03 -9.92 -19.76
C LEU A 128 -16.18 -10.99 -20.47
N LEU A 129 -15.20 -10.57 -21.28
CA LEU A 129 -14.30 -11.47 -21.99
C LEU A 129 -13.29 -12.14 -21.06
N HIS A 130 -12.92 -11.48 -19.96
CA HIS A 130 -11.91 -11.90 -19.01
C HIS A 130 -12.47 -12.00 -17.58
N PRO A 131 -13.41 -12.92 -17.31
CA PRO A 131 -14.10 -12.99 -16.02
C PRO A 131 -13.18 -13.34 -14.84
N ASN A 132 -12.04 -14.01 -15.08
CA ASN A 132 -11.10 -14.39 -14.04
C ASN A 132 -10.28 -13.22 -13.49
N ASP A 133 -10.14 -12.13 -14.25
CA ASP A 133 -9.37 -10.95 -13.84
C ASP A 133 -10.19 -10.02 -12.92
N VAL A 134 -11.50 -10.28 -12.81
CA VAL A 134 -12.43 -9.44 -12.07
C VAL A 134 -12.54 -9.91 -10.61
N ASN A 135 -12.15 -9.05 -9.67
CA ASN A 135 -12.18 -9.36 -8.24
C ASN A 135 -13.55 -9.10 -7.59
N HIS A 136 -14.63 -9.66 -8.13
CA HIS A 136 -15.97 -9.55 -7.55
C HIS A 136 -16.19 -10.40 -6.30
N LYS A 137 -15.25 -11.30 -5.98
CA LYS A 137 -15.30 -12.12 -4.76
C LYS A 137 -14.87 -11.31 -3.54
N GLU A 138 -13.76 -10.58 -3.63
CA GLU A 138 -13.28 -9.74 -2.53
C GLU A 138 -13.99 -8.38 -2.54
N ASN A 139 -14.29 -7.84 -3.73
CA ASN A 139 -14.97 -6.55 -3.89
C ASN A 139 -16.25 -6.69 -4.71
N PRO A 140 -17.33 -7.23 -4.13
CA PRO A 140 -18.59 -7.39 -4.84
C PRO A 140 -19.21 -6.03 -5.19
N VAL A 141 -19.65 -5.90 -6.45
CA VAL A 141 -20.34 -4.68 -6.93
C VAL A 141 -21.86 -4.81 -6.85
N ASN A 142 -22.39 -6.03 -6.95
CA ASN A 142 -23.82 -6.31 -6.82
C ASN A 142 -24.29 -6.04 -5.39
N LEU A 143 -25.49 -5.47 -5.23
CA LEU A 143 -26.14 -5.25 -3.94
C LEU A 143 -26.17 -6.51 -3.06
N TYR A 144 -26.52 -7.67 -3.63
CA TYR A 144 -26.54 -8.93 -2.88
C TYR A 144 -25.15 -9.35 -2.39
N GLY A 145 -24.15 -9.27 -3.27
CA GLY A 145 -22.77 -9.59 -2.91
C GLY A 145 -22.23 -8.64 -1.84
N ARG A 146 -22.51 -7.33 -1.96
CA ARG A 146 -22.13 -6.33 -0.94
C ARG A 146 -22.75 -6.63 0.42
N LYS A 147 -24.03 -6.99 0.46
CA LYS A 147 -24.70 -7.34 1.71
C LYS A 147 -24.06 -8.55 2.37
N ILE A 148 -23.74 -9.60 1.60
CA ILE A 148 -23.07 -10.80 2.11
C ILE A 148 -21.67 -10.43 2.61
N HIS A 149 -20.90 -9.67 1.83
CA HIS A 149 -19.55 -9.25 2.21
C HIS A 149 -19.56 -8.44 3.51
N GLN A 150 -20.46 -7.46 3.64
CA GLN A 150 -20.63 -6.68 4.88
C GLN A 150 -21.01 -7.57 6.08
N GLN A 151 -21.83 -8.59 5.87
CA GLN A 151 -22.18 -9.54 6.93
C GLN A 151 -20.96 -10.37 7.36
N GLU A 152 -20.14 -10.82 6.42
CA GLU A 152 -18.91 -11.57 6.72
C GLU A 152 -17.86 -10.68 7.40
N GLU A 153 -17.69 -9.43 6.95
CA GLU A 153 -16.83 -8.45 7.62
C GLU A 153 -17.32 -8.18 9.05
N GLN A 154 -18.63 -8.00 9.24
CA GLN A 154 -19.19 -7.76 10.58
C GLN A 154 -18.99 -8.97 11.50
N LYS A 155 -19.21 -10.19 11.01
CA LYS A 155 -18.93 -11.42 11.78
C LYS A 155 -17.46 -11.51 12.16
N ALA A 156 -16.54 -11.25 11.21
CA ALA A 156 -15.12 -11.28 11.47
C ALA A 156 -14.69 -10.23 12.52
N LYS A 157 -15.31 -9.04 12.50
CA LYS A 157 -15.10 -8.01 13.54
C LYS A 157 -15.62 -8.51 14.90
N GLU A 158 -16.82 -9.08 14.92
CA GLU A 158 -17.45 -9.59 16.14
C GLU A 158 -16.63 -10.72 16.78
N GLU A 159 -16.10 -11.63 15.97
CA GLU A 159 -15.23 -12.73 16.43
C GLU A 159 -13.93 -12.20 17.05
N LYS A 160 -13.27 -11.22 16.43
CA LYS A 160 -12.05 -10.59 16.97
C LYS A 160 -12.32 -9.90 18.31
N ILE A 161 -13.41 -9.16 18.41
CA ILE A 161 -13.79 -8.46 19.65
C ILE A 161 -14.15 -9.48 20.73
N ALA A 162 -14.86 -10.56 20.39
CA ALA A 162 -15.17 -11.65 21.33
C ALA A 162 -13.92 -12.40 21.79
N GLU A 163 -12.92 -12.62 20.91
CA GLU A 163 -11.62 -13.19 21.31
C GLU A 163 -10.92 -12.28 22.33
N LEU A 164 -10.94 -10.97 22.07
CA LEU A 164 -10.35 -9.96 22.95
C LEU A 164 -11.07 -9.88 24.29
N ALA A 165 -12.40 -9.92 24.30
CA ALA A 165 -13.25 -9.76 25.47
C ALA A 165 -12.87 -10.69 26.64
N ASN A 166 -12.43 -11.91 26.35
CA ASN A 166 -12.02 -12.87 27.37
C ASN A 166 -10.72 -12.48 28.10
N LYS A 167 -9.91 -11.61 27.50
CA LYS A 167 -8.56 -11.23 27.98
C LYS A 167 -8.54 -9.84 28.61
N ILE A 168 -9.64 -9.10 28.56
CA ILE A 168 -9.71 -7.71 28.98
C ILE A 168 -10.84 -7.44 29.98
N GLU A 169 -10.73 -6.29 30.63
CA GLU A 169 -11.76 -5.66 31.44
C GLU A 169 -11.81 -4.16 31.08
N LEU A 170 -12.99 -3.56 31.15
CA LEU A 170 -13.20 -2.14 30.86
C LEU A 170 -13.48 -1.36 32.15
N PHE A 171 -12.81 -0.23 32.31
CA PHE A 171 -13.06 0.73 33.38
C PHE A 171 -13.63 2.02 32.78
N PHE A 172 -14.89 2.30 33.10
CA PHE A 172 -15.59 3.51 32.69
C PHE A 172 -15.48 4.57 33.78
N VAL A 173 -14.71 5.62 33.53
CA VAL A 173 -14.50 6.72 34.46
C VAL A 173 -15.48 7.84 34.16
N PHE A 174 -16.29 8.20 35.16
CA PHE A 174 -17.44 9.06 34.95
C PHE A 174 -17.70 9.99 36.14
N SER A 175 -18.51 11.02 35.88
CA SER A 175 -19.13 11.88 36.89
C SER A 175 -20.62 11.97 36.60
N SER A 176 -21.48 11.87 37.62
CA SER A 176 -22.93 12.03 37.43
C SER A 176 -23.33 13.43 37.01
N ASP A 177 -22.53 14.45 37.37
CA ASP A 177 -22.79 15.85 37.02
C ASP A 177 -22.44 16.16 35.56
N CYS A 178 -21.83 15.21 34.84
CA CYS A 178 -21.40 15.40 33.46
C CYS A 178 -22.45 14.86 32.47
N PRO A 179 -23.06 15.72 31.61
CA PRO A 179 -24.09 15.28 30.67
C PRO A 179 -23.56 14.28 29.63
N TYR A 180 -22.30 14.39 29.23
CA TYR A 180 -21.67 13.43 28.31
C TYR A 180 -21.51 12.06 28.95
N SER A 181 -21.18 11.99 30.24
CA SER A 181 -21.07 10.72 30.96
C SER A 181 -22.39 9.97 31.00
N LEU A 182 -23.50 10.69 31.21
CA LEU A 182 -24.86 10.12 31.20
C LEU A 182 -25.26 9.57 29.83
N GLN A 183 -24.82 10.20 28.73
CA GLN A 183 -25.10 9.74 27.36
C GLN A 183 -24.25 8.53 26.96
N VAL A 184 -22.98 8.48 27.40
CA VAL A 184 -22.05 7.39 27.03
C VAL A 184 -22.30 6.11 27.83
N ALA A 185 -22.75 6.22 29.08
CA ALA A 185 -23.01 5.06 29.94
C ALA A 185 -23.92 3.97 29.32
N PRO A 186 -25.09 4.28 28.70
CA PRO A 186 -25.91 3.26 28.03
C PRO A 186 -25.22 2.65 26.80
N VAL A 187 -24.43 3.42 26.05
CA VAL A 187 -23.69 2.92 24.88
C VAL A 187 -22.64 1.89 25.30
N VAL A 188 -21.84 2.21 26.32
CA VAL A 188 -20.84 1.29 26.88
C VAL A 188 -21.54 0.05 27.46
N SER A 189 -22.70 0.21 28.10
CA SER A 189 -23.45 -0.91 28.68
C SER A 189 -23.94 -1.88 27.62
N GLN A 190 -24.53 -1.37 26.53
CA GLN A 190 -24.95 -2.20 25.40
C GLN A 190 -23.76 -2.91 24.76
N PHE A 191 -22.62 -2.22 24.64
CA PHE A 191 -21.40 -2.80 24.08
C PHE A 191 -20.86 -3.94 24.94
N ALA A 192 -20.73 -3.68 26.25
CA ALA A 192 -20.29 -4.68 27.22
C ALA A 192 -21.22 -5.90 27.24
N GLN A 193 -22.54 -5.70 27.14
CA GLN A 193 -23.52 -6.79 27.07
C GLN A 193 -23.42 -7.60 25.79
N LYS A 194 -23.27 -6.95 24.61
CA LYS A 194 -23.13 -7.63 23.31
C LYS A 194 -21.93 -8.58 23.30
N TYR A 195 -20.78 -8.09 23.77
CA TYR A 195 -19.51 -8.82 23.72
C TYR A 195 -19.15 -9.56 25.02
N LYS A 196 -20.00 -9.48 26.05
CA LYS A 196 -19.80 -10.07 27.39
C LYS A 196 -18.48 -9.64 28.03
N ILE A 197 -18.15 -8.35 27.90
CA ILE A 197 -16.92 -7.78 28.48
C ILE A 197 -17.21 -7.35 29.92
N GLU A 198 -16.38 -7.79 30.86
CA GLU A 198 -16.44 -7.31 32.25
C GLU A 198 -16.18 -5.80 32.27
N THR A 199 -17.11 -5.05 32.85
CA THR A 199 -17.03 -3.59 32.88
C THR A 199 -17.42 -3.06 34.25
N GLU A 200 -16.50 -2.33 34.87
CA GLU A 200 -16.68 -1.61 36.12
C GLU A 200 -16.61 -0.10 35.88
N ALA A 201 -17.21 0.67 36.78
CA ALA A 201 -17.19 2.13 36.68
C ALA A 201 -16.40 2.74 37.84
N LEU A 202 -15.61 3.76 37.54
CA LEU A 202 -14.89 4.59 38.51
C LEU A 202 -15.58 5.96 38.59
N SER A 203 -16.14 6.28 39.75
CA SER A 203 -16.80 7.56 39.96
C SER A 203 -15.80 8.61 40.45
N THR A 204 -15.83 9.82 39.88
CA THR A 204 -15.03 10.96 40.37
C THR A 204 -15.71 11.71 41.51
N ASN A 205 -17.04 11.65 41.61
CA ASN A 205 -17.84 12.37 42.60
C ASN A 205 -18.46 11.45 43.69
N GLY A 206 -18.16 10.14 43.65
CA GLY A 206 -18.62 9.16 44.64
C GLY A 206 -20.02 8.61 44.38
N GLU A 207 -20.71 9.11 43.35
CA GLU A 207 -22.02 8.63 42.97
C GLU A 207 -21.97 7.30 42.21
N LYS A 208 -23.08 6.54 42.27
CA LYS A 208 -23.19 5.23 41.63
C LYS A 208 -23.72 5.35 40.20
N SER A 209 -23.11 4.62 39.28
CA SER A 209 -23.62 4.42 37.93
C SER A 209 -24.90 3.59 37.95
N GLN A 210 -25.81 3.89 37.02
CA GLN A 210 -27.02 3.09 36.80
C GLN A 210 -26.73 1.74 36.15
N TYR A 211 -25.66 1.63 35.36
CA TYR A 211 -25.41 0.47 34.48
C TYR A 211 -24.32 -0.47 34.99
N PHE A 212 -23.39 0.03 35.82
CA PHE A 212 -22.19 -0.69 36.20
C PHE A 212 -21.96 -0.69 37.70
N LYS A 213 -21.31 -1.74 38.19
CA LYS A 213 -20.76 -1.75 39.54
C LYS A 213 -19.75 -0.62 39.68
N THR A 214 -20.00 0.26 40.64
CA THR A 214 -19.25 1.51 40.77
C THR A 214 -18.31 1.46 41.96
N HIS A 215 -17.08 1.87 41.72
CA HIS A 215 -16.04 2.05 42.70
C HIS A 215 -15.71 3.54 42.83
N PHE A 216 -15.46 3.98 44.05
CA PHE A 216 -14.99 5.33 44.34
C PHE A 216 -13.57 5.24 44.90
N ASN A 217 -12.59 5.59 44.07
CA ASN A 217 -11.19 5.62 44.46
C ASN A 217 -10.46 6.72 43.68
N GLN A 218 -10.29 7.87 44.31
CA GLN A 218 -9.71 9.05 43.69
C GLN A 218 -8.19 8.91 43.48
N GLU A 219 -7.50 8.17 44.35
CA GLU A 219 -6.08 7.84 44.19
C GLU A 219 -5.85 7.00 42.93
N LEU A 220 -6.71 6.01 42.68
CA LEU A 220 -6.65 5.19 41.47
C LEU A 220 -6.89 6.02 40.20
N ILE A 221 -7.87 6.92 40.19
CA ILE A 221 -8.15 7.79 39.04
C ILE A 221 -6.95 8.71 38.75
N ASN A 222 -6.34 9.26 39.80
CA ASN A 222 -5.14 10.09 39.68
C ASN A 222 -3.92 9.28 39.19
N MET A 223 -3.74 8.05 39.68
CA MET A 223 -2.69 7.13 39.22
C MET A 223 -2.86 6.75 37.75
N LEU A 224 -4.10 6.56 37.29
CA LEU A 224 -4.42 6.27 35.89
C LEU A 224 -4.21 7.49 34.98
N GLY A 225 -4.03 8.68 35.53
CA GLY A 225 -3.73 9.90 34.78
C GLY A 225 -4.93 10.46 34.03
N ILE A 226 -6.14 10.21 34.53
CA ILE A 226 -7.38 10.59 33.86
C ILE A 226 -7.76 12.01 34.28
N GLU A 227 -7.75 12.93 33.33
CA GLU A 227 -8.02 14.35 33.57
C GLU A 227 -9.42 14.77 33.11
N SER A 228 -10.04 14.00 32.22
CA SER A 228 -11.36 14.30 31.66
C SER A 228 -12.34 13.14 31.83
N VAL A 229 -13.61 13.47 31.99
CA VAL A 229 -14.74 12.53 32.02
C VAL A 229 -15.73 12.85 30.90
N PRO A 230 -16.38 11.85 30.30
CA PRO A 230 -16.16 10.42 30.49
C PRO A 230 -14.86 9.92 29.84
N SER A 231 -14.23 8.92 30.45
CA SER A 231 -13.07 8.22 29.86
C SER A 231 -13.25 6.72 29.97
N LEU A 232 -12.83 5.99 28.95
CA LEU A 232 -12.92 4.53 28.91
C LEU A 232 -11.53 3.94 28.81
N ILE A 233 -11.20 3.07 29.76
CA ILE A 233 -9.91 2.40 29.84
C ILE A 233 -10.12 0.91 29.65
N LEU A 234 -9.29 0.31 28.81
CA LEU A 234 -9.13 -1.13 28.69
C LEU A 234 -7.96 -1.57 29.55
N VAL A 235 -8.14 -2.63 30.31
CA VAL A 235 -7.08 -3.26 31.09
C VAL A 235 -7.04 -4.74 30.73
N THR A 236 -5.86 -5.28 30.46
CA THR A 236 -5.70 -6.73 30.30
C THR A 236 -5.89 -7.42 31.64
N LYS A 237 -6.55 -8.59 31.69
CA LYS A 237 -6.76 -9.34 32.93
C LYS A 237 -5.46 -9.75 33.65
N ASP A 238 -4.35 -9.84 32.91
CA ASP A 238 -3.01 -10.05 33.47
C ASP A 238 -2.48 -8.83 34.27
N GLY A 239 -3.18 -7.69 34.22
CA GLY A 239 -2.81 -6.43 34.87
C GLY A 239 -1.59 -5.72 34.27
N LYS A 240 -0.94 -6.32 33.26
CA LYS A 240 0.33 -5.82 32.69
C LYS A 240 0.15 -4.63 31.77
N THR A 241 -0.98 -4.56 31.07
CA THR A 241 -1.18 -3.57 30.02
C THR A 241 -2.54 -2.90 30.18
N ARG A 242 -2.56 -1.59 30.02
CA ARG A 242 -3.77 -0.78 29.99
C ARG A 242 -3.75 0.14 28.79
N PHE A 243 -4.90 0.49 28.24
CA PHE A 243 -5.03 1.45 27.16
C PHE A 243 -6.19 2.38 27.44
N GLU A 244 -6.00 3.65 27.18
CA GLU A 244 -7.12 4.56 27.12
C GLU A 244 -7.77 4.45 25.74
N ILE A 245 -9.00 3.94 25.72
CA ILE A 245 -9.75 3.68 24.50
C ILE A 245 -10.35 4.98 23.98
N ALA A 246 -10.93 5.78 24.88
CA ALA A 246 -11.60 7.02 24.50
C ALA A 246 -11.65 8.02 25.64
N ARG A 247 -11.62 9.30 25.27
CA ARG A 247 -11.98 10.46 26.10
C ARG A 247 -13.16 11.18 25.45
N GLY A 248 -14.21 11.46 26.21
CA GLY A 248 -15.39 12.18 25.74
C GLY A 248 -16.48 11.30 25.15
N ALA A 249 -17.36 11.92 24.36
CA ALA A 249 -18.50 11.25 23.74
C ALA A 249 -18.04 10.12 22.80
N LEU A 250 -18.75 9.01 22.82
CA LEU A 250 -18.36 7.79 22.11
C LEU A 250 -19.58 7.03 21.62
N SER A 251 -19.56 6.65 20.35
CA SER A 251 -20.59 5.82 19.71
C SER A 251 -20.24 4.32 19.76
N PHE A 252 -21.24 3.48 19.47
CA PHE A 252 -21.07 2.04 19.45
C PHE A 252 -20.08 1.58 18.36
N SER A 253 -20.16 2.17 17.16
CA SER A 253 -19.27 1.82 16.05
C SER A 253 -17.83 2.23 16.33
N GLU A 254 -17.61 3.40 16.94
CA GLU A 254 -16.27 3.84 17.35
C GLU A 254 -15.66 2.92 18.42
N LEU A 255 -16.48 2.37 19.33
CA LEU A 255 -16.04 1.34 20.27
C LEU A 255 -15.57 0.07 19.55
N GLU A 256 -16.35 -0.42 18.58
CA GLU A 256 -15.96 -1.60 17.79
C GLU A 256 -14.62 -1.35 17.07
N GLU A 257 -14.46 -0.21 16.41
CA GLU A 257 -13.22 0.17 15.73
C GLU A 257 -12.03 0.23 16.69
N LYS A 258 -12.19 0.89 17.84
CA LYS A 258 -11.11 0.99 18.83
C LYS A 258 -10.75 -0.36 19.46
N MET A 259 -11.72 -1.26 19.65
CA MET A 259 -11.43 -2.61 20.12
C MET A 259 -10.68 -3.45 19.10
N LEU A 260 -10.95 -3.27 17.81
CA LEU A 260 -10.18 -3.94 16.75
C LEU A 260 -8.72 -3.47 16.74
N LEU A 261 -8.49 -2.16 16.89
CA LEU A 261 -7.14 -1.60 17.03
C LEU A 261 -6.46 -2.12 18.31
N ALA A 262 -7.16 -2.16 19.43
CA ALA A 262 -6.61 -2.72 20.68
C ALA A 262 -6.25 -4.21 20.53
N HIS A 263 -7.06 -4.99 19.80
CA HIS A 263 -6.79 -6.39 19.49
C HIS A 263 -5.53 -6.54 18.62
N GLU A 264 -5.29 -5.66 17.64
CA GLU A 264 -4.06 -5.66 16.83
C GLU A 264 -2.82 -5.32 17.66
N ILE A 265 -2.90 -4.26 18.48
CA ILE A 265 -1.83 -3.86 19.39
C ILE A 265 -1.45 -4.99 20.34
N LEU A 266 -2.45 -5.68 20.91
CA LEU A 266 -2.21 -6.77 21.87
C LEU A 266 -1.63 -8.04 21.23
N LYS A 267 -1.69 -8.18 19.90
CA LYS A 267 -1.00 -9.25 19.16
C LYS A 267 0.45 -8.90 18.83
N ASP A 268 0.80 -7.61 18.83
CA ASP A 268 2.13 -7.11 18.50
C ASP A 268 2.97 -6.80 19.76
N GLN A 269 4.03 -7.59 19.98
CA GLN A 269 4.92 -7.39 21.14
C GLN A 269 5.71 -6.07 21.08
N GLU A 270 6.00 -5.55 19.88
CA GLU A 270 6.74 -4.31 19.75
C GLU A 270 5.88 -3.12 20.20
N LEU A 271 4.60 -3.09 19.80
CA LEU A 271 3.66 -2.05 20.20
C LEU A 271 3.37 -2.08 21.71
N ILE A 272 3.22 -3.28 22.29
CA ILE A 272 3.08 -3.44 23.75
C ILE A 272 4.28 -2.83 24.49
N SER A 273 5.51 -3.05 23.99
CA SER A 273 6.72 -2.54 24.63
C SER A 273 6.82 -1.00 24.58
N LYS A 274 6.43 -0.39 23.46
CA LYS A 274 6.36 1.07 23.32
C LYS A 274 5.32 1.68 24.27
N LEU A 275 4.14 1.06 24.35
CA LEU A 275 3.08 1.51 25.24
C LEU A 275 3.47 1.38 26.73
N ALA A 276 4.16 0.31 27.10
CA ALA A 276 4.70 0.15 28.45
C ALA A 276 5.74 1.24 28.78
N ALA A 277 6.60 1.61 27.82
CA ALA A 277 7.59 2.67 28.00
C ALA A 277 6.95 4.06 28.19
N GLU A 278 5.93 4.39 27.41
CA GLU A 278 5.18 5.66 27.54
C GLU A 278 4.43 5.75 28.88
N GLN A 279 3.87 4.64 29.35
CA GLN A 279 3.18 4.60 30.65
C GLN A 279 4.14 4.75 31.82
N GLY A 280 5.32 4.14 31.75
CA GLY A 280 6.38 4.35 32.74
C GLY A 280 6.93 5.78 32.75
N ALA A 281 7.00 6.42 31.58
CA ALA A 281 7.40 7.82 31.45
C ALA A 281 6.37 8.76 32.08
N ASN A 282 5.07 8.57 31.79
CA ASN A 282 3.99 9.39 32.34
C ASN A 282 3.78 9.21 33.84
N SER A 283 4.04 8.03 34.40
CA SER A 283 4.04 7.87 35.87
C SER A 283 5.23 8.58 36.50
N ASN A 284 6.44 8.47 35.91
CA ASN A 284 7.67 9.06 36.48
C ASN A 284 7.74 10.58 36.38
N THR A 285 7.14 11.21 35.37
CA THR A 285 7.04 12.67 35.29
C THR A 285 6.08 13.23 36.34
N ARG A 286 5.04 12.47 36.69
CA ARG A 286 4.03 12.88 37.69
C ARG A 286 4.58 12.83 39.12
N PHE A 287 5.38 11.82 39.48
CA PHE A 287 6.02 11.73 40.80
C PHE A 287 7.14 12.77 41.05
N LYS A 288 7.57 13.50 40.02
CA LYS A 288 8.61 14.55 40.16
C LYS A 288 8.05 15.96 40.36
N ASN A 289 6.73 16.15 40.19
CA ASN A 289 6.08 17.46 40.27
C ASN A 289 5.26 17.67 41.54
N ASP A 290 5.31 16.71 42.49
CA ASP A 290 4.82 16.85 43.87
C ASP A 290 6.02 17.08 44.82
#